data_AF-A0A940SMM7-F1
#
_entry.id   AF-A0A940SMM7-F1
#
_cell.length_a   1.000
_cell.length_b   1.000
_cell.length_c   1.000
_cell.angle_alpha   90.00
_cell.angle_beta   90.00
_cell.angle_gamma   90.00
#
_symmetry.space_group_name_H-M   'P 1'
#
loop_
_entity.id
_entity.type
_entity.pdbx_description
1 polymer ?
#
loop_
_entity_poly.entity_id
_entity_poly.type
_entity_poly.pdbx_seq_one_letter_code
_entity_poly.pdbx_strand_id
1 'polypeptide(L)'
;DMALLRLQQQEALAEKGFGVSIAMTVIGALSGVCTFLYSTGAYSDTSMKDGAFGFFDKIYMLLGVLLFILSFTIVTRVKKIKGLTSGIFILTSILLFIPGIVQLISVKAGAEGGVRSIIFYILAIIGCLTVTFTLSTSDKLNAYYKKSDIIYD
;
A
#
# COMPACT_ATOMS: atom_id res chain seq x y z
N ASP A 1 16.09 -14.44 -36.77
CA ASP A 1 16.15 -13.59 -35.57
C ASP A 1 14.98 -13.69 -34.58
N MET A 2 14.55 -14.89 -34.18
CA MET A 2 13.55 -14.98 -33.09
C MET A 2 14.12 -14.65 -31.70
N ALA A 3 15.41 -14.87 -31.47
CA ALA A 3 16.06 -14.56 -30.20
C ALA A 3 16.18 -13.05 -29.93
N LEU A 4 16.49 -12.27 -30.98
CA LEU A 4 16.64 -10.82 -30.91
C LEU A 4 15.29 -10.11 -30.72
N LEU A 5 14.24 -10.61 -31.38
CA LEU A 5 12.85 -10.19 -31.17
C LEU A 5 12.37 -10.46 -29.74
N ARG A 6 12.73 -11.60 -29.13
CA ARG A 6 12.39 -11.92 -27.73
C ARG A 6 13.12 -11.02 -26.74
N LEU A 7 14.39 -10.69 -26.99
CA LEU A 7 15.16 -9.75 -26.18
C LEU A 7 14.54 -8.35 -26.22
N GLN A 8 14.28 -7.81 -27.41
CA GLN A 8 13.65 -6.48 -27.56
C GLN A 8 12.27 -6.39 -26.89
N GLN A 9 11.46 -7.45 -26.98
CA GLN A 9 10.17 -7.53 -26.28
C GLN A 9 10.35 -7.51 -24.75
N GLN A 10 11.34 -8.21 -24.21
CA GLN A 10 11.64 -8.21 -22.77
C GLN A 10 12.15 -6.84 -22.28
N GLU A 11 12.92 -6.12 -23.08
CA GLU A 11 13.37 -4.76 -22.73
C GLU A 11 12.23 -3.75 -22.71
N ALA A 12 11.37 -3.78 -23.72
CA ALA A 12 10.17 -2.93 -23.77
C ALA A 12 9.17 -3.27 -22.63
N LEU A 13 9.08 -4.54 -22.23
CA LEU A 13 8.30 -4.96 -21.07
C LEU A 13 8.90 -4.46 -19.75
N ALA A 14 10.22 -4.47 -19.62
CA ALA A 14 10.91 -3.98 -18.43
C ALA A 14 10.82 -2.46 -18.28
N GLU A 15 10.90 -1.70 -19.38
CA GLU A 15 10.71 -0.24 -19.36
C GLU A 15 9.29 0.15 -18.96
N LYS A 16 8.29 -0.55 -19.51
CA LYS A 16 6.89 -0.41 -19.07
C LYS A 16 6.71 -0.82 -17.61
N GLY A 17 7.43 -1.85 -17.14
CA GLY A 17 7.45 -2.29 -15.75
C GLY A 17 8.02 -1.23 -14.79
N PHE A 18 9.04 -0.47 -15.23
CA PHE A 18 9.60 0.65 -14.48
C PHE A 18 8.57 1.76 -14.26
N GLY A 19 7.89 2.19 -15.33
CA GLY A 19 6.84 3.22 -15.23
C GLY A 19 5.70 2.81 -14.29
N VAL A 20 5.26 1.54 -14.36
CA VAL A 20 4.26 1.01 -13.42
C VAL A 20 4.79 0.97 -11.98
N SER A 21 6.07 0.64 -11.76
CA SER A 21 6.67 0.63 -10.42
C SER A 21 6.70 2.02 -9.77
N ILE A 22 6.96 3.07 -10.56
CA ILE A 22 6.92 4.47 -10.09
C ILE A 22 5.48 4.86 -9.73
N ALA A 23 4.52 4.58 -10.61
CA ALA A 23 3.11 4.86 -10.34
C ALA A 23 2.61 4.15 -9.06
N MET A 24 3.00 2.88 -8.87
CA MET A 24 2.66 2.13 -7.65
C MET A 24 3.35 2.68 -6.40
N THR A 25 4.56 3.21 -6.53
CA THR A 25 5.26 3.87 -5.43
C THR A 25 4.49 5.10 -4.96
N VAL A 26 4.03 5.94 -5.88
CA VAL A 26 3.24 7.13 -5.55
C VAL A 26 1.91 6.74 -4.90
N ILE A 27 1.18 5.79 -5.48
CA ILE A 27 -0.10 5.32 -4.92
C ILE A 27 0.09 4.66 -3.55
N GLY A 28 1.15 3.85 -3.39
CA GLY A 28 1.50 3.22 -2.12
C GLY A 28 1.87 4.23 -1.04
N ALA A 29 2.66 5.25 -1.39
CA ALA A 29 3.02 6.34 -0.49
C ALA A 29 1.78 7.12 -0.03
N LEU A 30 0.91 7.50 -0.97
CA LEU A 30 -0.36 8.18 -0.67
C LEU A 30 -1.25 7.31 0.22
N SER A 31 -1.32 6.01 -0.03
CA SER A 31 -2.07 5.08 0.81
C SER A 31 -1.52 5.01 2.24
N GLY A 32 -0.19 4.94 2.40
CA GLY A 32 0.47 4.99 3.70
C GLY A 32 0.16 6.27 4.46
N VAL A 33 0.24 7.43 3.79
CA VAL A 33 -0.11 8.74 4.37
C VAL A 33 -1.59 8.79 4.76
N CYS A 34 -2.50 8.32 3.91
CA CYS A 34 -3.93 8.29 4.23
C CYS A 34 -4.23 7.38 5.43
N THR A 35 -3.55 6.22 5.53
CA THR A 35 -3.68 5.30 6.67
C THR A 35 -3.19 5.95 7.97
N PHE A 36 -2.07 6.69 7.90
CA PHE A 36 -1.56 7.46 9.03
C PHE A 36 -2.53 8.58 9.44
N LEU A 37 -3.03 9.37 8.49
CA LEU A 37 -3.98 10.44 8.77
C LEU A 37 -5.29 9.91 9.36
N TYR A 38 -5.78 8.77 8.86
CA TYR A 38 -6.94 8.06 9.42
C TYR A 38 -6.72 7.68 10.89
N SER A 39 -5.54 7.15 11.23
CA SER A 39 -5.16 6.86 12.62
C SER A 39 -5.20 8.11 13.49
N THR A 40 -4.64 9.23 13.03
CA THR A 40 -4.59 10.49 13.80
C THR A 40 -5.92 11.25 13.84
N GLY A 41 -6.95 10.79 13.13
CA GLY A 41 -8.26 11.43 13.06
C GLY A 41 -8.95 11.54 14.42
N ALA A 42 -9.72 12.62 14.60
CA ALA A 42 -10.41 12.94 15.84
C ALA A 42 -11.46 11.89 16.24
N TYR A 43 -11.69 11.77 17.55
CA TYR A 43 -12.69 10.91 18.18
C TYR A 43 -13.91 11.75 18.58
N SER A 44 -15.11 11.20 18.42
CA SER A 44 -16.34 11.83 18.92
C SER A 44 -16.41 11.83 20.44
N ASP A 45 -15.76 10.85 21.08
CA ASP A 45 -15.59 10.76 22.53
C ASP A 45 -14.13 10.41 22.85
N THR A 46 -13.43 11.35 23.50
CA THR A 46 -12.02 11.18 23.90
C THR A 46 -11.81 10.05 24.90
N SER A 47 -12.83 9.62 25.65
CA SER A 47 -12.71 8.49 26.58
C SER A 47 -12.53 7.14 25.87
N MET A 48 -12.98 7.02 24.62
CA MET A 48 -12.81 5.81 23.82
C MET A 48 -11.42 5.66 23.19
N LYS A 49 -10.58 6.69 23.33
CA LYS A 49 -9.19 6.71 22.84
C LYS A 49 -8.27 5.78 23.63
N ASP A 50 -8.59 5.46 24.88
CA ASP A 50 -7.75 4.60 25.74
C ASP A 50 -8.13 3.11 25.68
N GLY A 51 -9.13 2.75 24.88
CA GLY A 51 -9.61 1.37 24.72
C GLY A 51 -9.06 0.65 23.47
N ALA A 52 -9.78 -0.37 23.02
CA ALA A 52 -9.42 -1.18 21.84
C ALA A 52 -9.21 -0.31 20.57
N PHE A 53 -9.97 0.78 20.40
CA PHE A 53 -9.81 1.69 19.27
C PHE A 53 -8.47 2.44 19.29
N GLY A 54 -7.96 2.82 20.46
CA GLY A 54 -6.62 3.41 20.60
C GLY A 54 -5.49 2.45 20.25
N PHE A 55 -5.67 1.15 20.56
CA PHE A 55 -4.74 0.11 20.12
C PHE A 55 -4.70 -0.02 18.60
N PHE A 56 -5.88 -0.05 17.95
CA PHE A 56 -5.96 -0.09 16.50
C PHE A 56 -5.40 1.18 15.83
N ASP A 57 -5.58 2.37 16.41
CA ASP A 57 -4.94 3.58 15.89
C ASP A 57 -3.42 3.48 15.92
N LYS A 58 -2.82 2.95 17.00
CA LYS A 58 -1.36 2.72 17.04
C LYS A 58 -0.92 1.73 15.96
N ILE A 59 -1.70 0.68 15.71
CA ILE A 59 -1.43 -0.27 14.62
C ILE A 59 -1.50 0.44 13.26
N TYR A 60 -2.56 1.20 12.99
CA TYR A 60 -2.71 1.94 11.72
C TYR A 60 -1.64 3.00 11.54
N MET A 61 -1.22 3.66 12.61
CA MET A 61 -0.11 4.62 12.58
C MET A 61 1.18 3.93 12.15
N LEU A 62 1.51 2.80 12.79
CA LEU A 62 2.70 2.03 12.47
C LEU A 62 2.64 1.47 11.05
N LEU A 63 1.50 0.89 10.65
CA LEU A 63 1.28 0.40 9.29
C LEU A 63 1.35 1.53 8.25
N GLY A 64 0.80 2.71 8.53
CA GLY A 64 0.87 3.85 7.61
C GLY A 64 2.32 4.27 7.31
N VAL A 65 3.15 4.37 8.34
CA VAL A 65 4.59 4.65 8.19
C VAL A 65 5.30 3.52 7.44
N LEU A 66 4.99 2.27 7.79
CA LEU A 66 5.62 1.09 7.19
C LEU A 66 5.24 0.95 5.71
N LEU A 67 3.98 1.17 5.34
CA LEU A 67 3.51 1.23 3.96
C LEU A 67 4.16 2.35 3.16
N PHE A 68 4.33 3.54 3.77
CA PHE A 68 5.02 4.66 3.13
C PHE A 68 6.47 4.27 2.80
N ILE A 69 7.22 3.71 3.75
CA ILE A 69 8.61 3.29 3.53
C ILE A 69 8.68 2.17 2.49
N LEU A 70 7.82 1.15 2.61
CA LEU A 70 7.78 0.03 1.68
C LEU A 70 7.38 0.44 0.26
N SER A 71 6.58 1.50 0.11
CA SER A 71 6.23 2.01 -1.22
C SER A 71 7.46 2.38 -2.04
N PHE A 72 8.49 2.99 -1.44
CA PHE A 72 9.75 3.31 -2.13
C PHE A 72 10.55 2.06 -2.49
N THR A 73 10.40 0.98 -1.73
CA THR A 73 11.05 -0.30 -2.04
C THR A 73 10.43 -1.03 -3.24
N ILE A 74 9.29 -0.57 -3.75
CA ILE A 74 8.70 -1.09 -4.99
C ILE A 74 9.62 -0.79 -6.19
N VAL A 75 10.33 0.34 -6.19
CA VAL A 75 11.24 0.71 -7.29
C VAL A 75 12.54 -0.10 -7.25
N THR A 76 13.00 -0.52 -6.07
CA THR A 76 14.35 -1.09 -5.85
C THR A 76 14.55 -2.52 -6.40
N ARG A 77 13.54 -3.12 -7.06
CA ARG A 77 13.61 -4.43 -7.73
C ARG A 77 13.99 -5.63 -6.84
N VAL A 78 13.94 -5.52 -5.52
CA VAL A 78 14.29 -6.65 -4.64
C VAL A 78 13.10 -7.61 -4.48
N LYS A 79 13.18 -8.83 -5.06
CA LYS A 79 12.10 -9.84 -5.01
C LYS A 79 11.65 -10.22 -3.60
N LYS A 80 12.59 -10.37 -2.66
CA LYS A 80 12.25 -10.68 -1.25
C LYS A 80 11.43 -9.55 -0.60
N ILE A 81 11.78 -8.30 -0.89
CA ILE A 81 11.09 -7.12 -0.37
C ILE A 81 9.72 -6.94 -1.05
N LYS A 82 9.58 -7.34 -2.33
CA LYS A 82 8.29 -7.36 -3.03
C LYS A 82 7.25 -8.21 -2.29
N GLY A 83 7.62 -9.42 -1.89
CA GLY A 83 6.73 -10.33 -1.16
C GLY A 83 6.30 -9.74 0.19
N LEU A 84 7.26 -9.20 0.95
CA LEU A 84 6.98 -8.53 2.22
C LEU A 84 6.07 -7.30 2.04
N THR A 85 6.34 -6.48 1.03
CA THR A 85 5.55 -5.30 0.70
C THR A 85 4.10 -5.68 0.39
N SER A 86 3.89 -6.62 -0.54
CA SER A 86 2.56 -7.11 -0.87
C SER A 86 1.83 -7.68 0.36
N GLY A 87 2.52 -8.48 1.18
CA GLY A 87 1.95 -9.03 2.41
C GLY A 87 1.47 -7.96 3.39
N ILE A 88 2.24 -6.89 3.57
CA ILE A 88 1.88 -5.81 4.50
C ILE A 88 0.73 -4.95 3.94
N PHE A 89 0.69 -4.72 2.62
CA PHE A 89 -0.45 -4.07 1.97
C PHE A 89 -1.75 -4.89 2.09
N ILE A 90 -1.67 -6.22 1.95
CA ILE A 90 -2.80 -7.15 2.17
C ILE A 90 -3.26 -7.09 3.63
N LEU A 91 -2.33 -7.24 4.56
CA LEU A 91 -2.63 -7.22 6.00
C LEU A 91 -3.28 -5.90 6.42
N THR A 92 -2.77 -4.77 5.91
CA THR A 92 -3.36 -3.45 6.19
C THR A 92 -4.75 -3.32 5.58
N SER A 93 -4.99 -3.88 4.40
CA SER A 93 -6.33 -3.92 3.79
C SER A 93 -7.32 -4.71 4.64
N ILE A 94 -6.94 -5.89 5.15
CA ILE A 94 -7.80 -6.71 6.02
C ILE A 94 -8.15 -5.97 7.31
N LEU A 95 -7.17 -5.32 7.93
CA LEU A 95 -7.39 -4.51 9.13
C LEU A 95 -8.30 -3.30 8.84
N LEU A 96 -8.09 -2.59 7.74
CA LEU A 96 -8.98 -1.49 7.37
C LEU A 96 -10.42 -1.97 7.11
N PHE A 97 -10.62 -3.15 6.51
CA PHE A 97 -11.96 -3.65 6.21
C PHE A 97 -12.81 -4.00 7.42
N ILE A 98 -12.24 -4.65 8.45
CA ILE A 98 -13.02 -5.13 9.60
C ILE A 98 -12.88 -4.16 10.79
N PRO A 99 -11.75 -4.10 11.52
CA PRO A 99 -11.62 -3.15 12.63
C PRO A 99 -11.69 -1.70 12.16
N GLY A 100 -11.21 -1.39 10.95
CA GLY A 100 -11.23 -0.04 10.41
C GLY A 100 -12.65 0.48 10.15
N ILE A 101 -13.55 -0.32 9.56
CA ILE A 101 -14.92 0.14 9.30
C ILE A 101 -15.71 0.32 10.60
N VAL A 102 -15.51 -0.57 11.57
CA VAL A 102 -16.14 -0.49 12.89
C VAL A 102 -15.67 0.78 13.60
N GLN A 103 -14.36 1.04 13.63
CA GLN A 103 -13.82 2.25 14.23
C GLN A 103 -14.29 3.53 13.53
N LEU A 104 -14.39 3.51 12.20
CA LEU A 104 -14.89 4.64 11.42
C LEU A 104 -16.31 4.99 11.85
N ILE A 105 -17.22 4.00 11.83
CA ILE A 105 -18.65 4.22 12.11
C ILE A 105 -18.89 4.52 13.59
N SER A 106 -18.21 3.83 14.50
CA SER A 106 -18.50 3.91 15.94
C SER A 106 -17.92 5.15 16.61
N VAL A 107 -16.74 5.64 16.19
CA VAL A 107 -16.02 6.68 16.95
C VAL A 107 -15.45 7.83 16.13
N LYS A 108 -15.32 7.69 14.80
CA LYS A 108 -14.74 8.75 13.95
C LYS A 108 -15.77 9.48 13.07
N ALA A 109 -16.87 8.83 12.67
CA ALA A 109 -17.87 9.42 11.77
C ALA A 109 -18.64 10.60 12.39
N GLY A 110 -18.92 10.54 13.70
CA GLY A 110 -19.61 11.59 14.44
C GLY A 110 -18.71 12.67 15.05
N ALA A 111 -17.39 12.58 14.86
CA ALA A 111 -16.42 13.50 15.45
C ALA A 111 -16.28 14.81 14.64
N GLU A 112 -15.78 15.88 15.28
CA GLU A 112 -15.33 17.06 14.53
C GLU A 112 -14.24 16.66 13.52
N GLY A 113 -14.54 16.75 12.23
CA GLY A 113 -13.67 16.28 11.16
C GLY A 113 -13.89 14.84 10.70
N GLY A 114 -14.98 14.17 11.11
CA GLY A 114 -15.32 12.81 10.69
C GLY A 114 -15.36 12.61 9.17
N VAL A 115 -15.80 13.62 8.41
CA VAL A 115 -15.76 13.61 6.93
C VAL A 115 -14.33 13.40 6.39
N ARG A 116 -13.31 14.01 7.02
CA ARG A 116 -11.91 13.83 6.62
C ARG A 116 -11.45 12.41 6.88
N SER A 117 -11.80 11.85 8.05
CA SER A 117 -11.49 10.45 8.39
C SER A 117 -12.11 9.46 7.40
N ILE A 118 -13.35 9.71 6.95
CA ILE A 118 -14.02 8.89 5.92
C ILE A 118 -13.25 8.96 4.59
N ILE A 119 -12.88 10.16 4.14
CA ILE A 119 -12.14 10.33 2.88
C ILE A 119 -10.80 9.60 2.93
N PHE A 120 -10.02 9.79 4.01
CA PHE A 120 -8.72 9.12 4.15
C PHE A 120 -8.85 7.61 4.27
N TYR A 121 -9.89 7.11 4.95
CA TYR A 121 -10.18 5.69 5.03
C TYR A 121 -10.44 5.06 3.65
N ILE A 122 -11.31 5.68 2.84
CA ILE A 122 -11.64 5.19 1.50
C ILE A 122 -10.40 5.23 0.59
N LEU A 123 -9.64 6.33 0.62
CA LEU A 123 -8.41 6.46 -0.17
C LEU A 123 -7.35 5.44 0.24
N ALA A 124 -7.19 5.16 1.53
CA ALA A 124 -6.28 4.15 2.04
C ALA A 124 -6.66 2.73 1.55
N ILE A 125 -7.95 2.38 1.57
CA ILE A 125 -8.40 1.06 1.10
C ILE A 125 -8.18 0.93 -0.41
N ILE A 126 -8.63 1.89 -1.20
CA ILE A 126 -8.49 1.84 -2.66
C ILE A 126 -7.02 1.80 -3.04
N GLY A 127 -6.18 2.63 -2.40
CA GLY A 127 -4.73 2.63 -2.61
C GLY A 127 -4.11 1.29 -2.26
N CYS A 128 -4.44 0.72 -1.10
CA CYS A 128 -3.89 -0.56 -0.69
C CYS A 128 -4.30 -1.73 -1.60
N LEU A 129 -5.57 -1.78 -2.02
CA LEU A 129 -6.05 -2.78 -2.97
C LEU A 129 -5.36 -2.62 -4.34
N THR A 130 -5.25 -1.40 -4.84
CA THR A 130 -4.60 -1.11 -6.14
C THR A 130 -3.15 -1.58 -6.14
N VAL A 131 -2.38 -1.27 -5.09
CA VAL A 131 -0.99 -1.72 -4.95
C VAL A 131 -0.92 -3.24 -4.83
N THR A 132 -1.79 -3.86 -4.05
CA THR A 132 -1.84 -5.32 -3.85
C THR A 132 -2.13 -6.08 -5.16
N PHE A 133 -3.19 -5.70 -5.87
CA PHE A 133 -3.55 -6.32 -7.14
C PHE A 133 -2.48 -6.10 -8.20
N THR A 134 -1.93 -4.89 -8.29
CA THR A 134 -0.90 -4.60 -9.30
C THR A 134 0.40 -5.35 -9.01
N LEU A 135 0.82 -5.46 -7.75
CA LEU A 135 2.01 -6.23 -7.37
C LEU A 135 1.83 -7.74 -7.60
N SER A 136 0.62 -8.25 -7.44
CA SER A 136 0.30 -9.69 -7.54
C SER A 136 0.01 -10.14 -8.98
N THR A 137 -0.66 -9.31 -9.78
CA THR A 137 -1.21 -9.71 -11.09
C THR A 137 -0.45 -9.12 -12.28
N SER A 138 0.40 -8.10 -12.09
CA SER A 138 1.08 -7.45 -13.23
C SER A 138 2.27 -8.26 -13.74
N ASP A 139 2.08 -8.91 -14.89
CA ASP A 139 3.15 -9.62 -15.64
C ASP A 139 4.31 -8.70 -16.01
N LYS A 140 4.04 -7.42 -16.28
CA LYS A 140 5.04 -6.39 -16.59
C LYS A 140 5.96 -6.15 -15.39
N LEU A 141 5.38 -6.11 -14.19
CA LEU A 141 6.15 -5.98 -12.95
C LEU A 141 6.92 -7.27 -12.67
N ASN A 142 6.31 -8.44 -12.86
CA ASN A 142 7.01 -9.71 -12.68
C ASN A 142 8.20 -9.89 -13.66
N ALA A 143 8.08 -9.42 -14.90
CA ALA A 143 9.19 -9.38 -15.86
C ALA A 143 10.28 -8.39 -15.42
N TYR A 144 9.91 -7.22 -14.92
CA TYR A 144 10.83 -6.21 -14.38
C TYR A 144 11.63 -6.72 -13.16
N TYR A 145 10.98 -7.45 -12.24
CA TYR A 145 11.64 -8.10 -11.12
C TYR A 145 12.46 -9.35 -11.53
N LYS A 146 12.19 -9.97 -12.68
CA LYS A 146 12.98 -11.10 -13.20
C LYS A 146 14.31 -10.65 -13.84
N LYS A 147 14.37 -9.46 -14.46
CA LYS A 147 15.61 -8.96 -15.11
C LYS A 147 16.77 -8.72 -14.11
N SER A 148 16.52 -8.69 -12.80
CA SER A 148 17.56 -8.52 -11.77
C SER A 148 18.21 -9.82 -11.27
N ASP A 149 17.74 -11.00 -11.69
CA ASP A 149 18.44 -12.27 -11.33
C ASP A 149 19.79 -12.43 -12.06
N ILE A 150 20.10 -11.57 -13.04
CA ILE A 150 21.29 -11.68 -13.90
C ILE A 150 22.35 -10.61 -13.58
N ILE A 151 22.32 -9.99 -12.39
CA ILE A 151 23.34 -8.98 -11.98
C ILE A 151 24.27 -9.53 -10.86
N TYR A 152 24.03 -10.75 -10.37
CA TYR A 152 24.98 -11.47 -9.52
C TYR A 152 25.28 -12.84 -10.13
N ASP A 153 25.97 -12.82 -11.26
CA ASP A 153 26.87 -13.89 -11.72
C ASP A 153 28.07 -13.22 -12.43
#